data_AF-A0A819G4F2-F1
#
_entry.id   AF-A0A819G4F2-F1
#
_cell.length_a   1.000
_cell.length_b   1.000
_cell.length_c   1.000
_cell.angle_alpha   90.00
_cell.angle_beta   90.00
_cell.angle_gamma   90.00
#
_symmetry.space_group_name_H-M   'P 1'
#
loop_
_entity.id
_entity.type
_entity.pdbx_description
1 polymer ?
#
loop_
_entity_poly.entity_id
_entity_poly.type
_entity_poly.pdbx_seq_one_letter_code
_entity_poly.pdbx_strand_id
1 'polypeptide(L)'
;MGRGYYTRLVRSAWDWRNGQLTRRWTFDSSSSTEGNNKYAGQGNHQMSVGDVDEDGKDEICNGASAIDDNGMGLYANGKGHGDALHMTDIDPDRPGQEVWQCFEDPKSYGNYGLGLHDAKTGQPIWGIPTTGDVARAMAADIDPRHKGLEVWGSSGGLYNAKGLQISANRPSFNFGIWWDGDLSRELLDGTVLDKWDYTKNASTRLVTFYQRASISGNNGSKKNAGLVADLLGDWREEVIYRSSDNSKLILFTTVIPTSTRMYTLMHDPQYRVSVAWQNSAYNQPPHPGFYLGTDMSKPPQPNIYLV
;
A
#
# COMPACT_ATOMS: atom_id res chain seq x y z
N MET A 1 -8.95 -11.44 -11.05
CA MET A 1 -10.29 -11.37 -10.41
C MET A 1 -10.28 -12.17 -9.12
N GLY A 2 -10.96 -11.71 -8.07
CA GLY A 2 -11.00 -12.39 -6.77
C GLY A 2 -12.39 -12.44 -6.15
N ARG A 3 -12.66 -13.50 -5.37
CA ARG A 3 -13.88 -13.65 -4.58
C ARG A 3 -13.58 -14.33 -3.24
N GLY A 4 -14.10 -13.73 -2.16
CA GLY A 4 -13.95 -14.25 -0.81
C GLY A 4 -12.56 -14.04 -0.22
N TYR A 5 -12.51 -13.92 1.10
CA TYR A 5 -11.29 -13.70 1.88
C TYR A 5 -11.44 -14.07 3.36
N TYR A 6 -12.62 -13.87 3.99
CA TYR A 6 -12.88 -14.32 5.38
C TYR A 6 -12.93 -15.84 5.56
N THR A 7 -13.34 -16.57 4.53
CA THR A 7 -13.41 -18.04 4.55
C THR A 7 -12.76 -18.57 3.28
N ARG A 8 -13.55 -19.07 2.32
CA ARG A 8 -13.03 -19.47 1.01
C ARG A 8 -12.46 -18.26 0.28
N LEU A 9 -11.22 -18.36 -0.16
CA LEU A 9 -10.52 -17.38 -0.99
C LEU A 9 -10.30 -17.98 -2.38
N VAL A 10 -10.81 -17.30 -3.41
CA VAL A 10 -10.60 -17.68 -4.81
C VAL A 10 -9.95 -16.52 -5.55
N ARG A 11 -8.93 -16.82 -6.35
CA ARG A 11 -8.33 -15.93 -7.33
C ARG A 11 -8.33 -16.61 -8.70
N SER A 12 -8.59 -15.84 -9.75
CA SER A 12 -8.48 -16.33 -11.11
C SER A 12 -7.83 -15.29 -11.99
N ALA A 13 -6.79 -15.71 -12.69
CA ALA A 13 -6.06 -14.92 -13.67
C ALA A 13 -6.61 -15.16 -15.07
N TRP A 14 -6.67 -14.08 -15.84
CA TRP A 14 -7.20 -14.07 -17.20
C TRP A 14 -6.28 -13.23 -18.07
N ASP A 15 -6.06 -13.68 -19.29
CA ASP A 15 -5.41 -12.91 -20.35
C ASP A 15 -6.50 -12.36 -21.28
N TRP A 16 -6.42 -11.06 -21.58
CA TRP A 16 -7.15 -10.45 -22.68
C TRP A 16 -6.18 -10.15 -23.82
N ARG A 17 -6.20 -10.95 -24.89
CA ARG A 17 -5.29 -10.81 -26.03
C ARG A 17 -6.04 -11.13 -27.33
N ASN A 18 -5.79 -10.35 -28.38
CA ASN A 18 -6.40 -10.54 -29.70
C ASN A 18 -7.94 -10.65 -29.66
N GLY A 19 -8.58 -9.83 -28.82
CA GLY A 19 -10.04 -9.82 -28.66
C GLY A 19 -10.63 -11.02 -27.92
N GLN A 20 -9.81 -11.85 -27.27
CA GLN A 20 -10.25 -13.04 -26.54
C GLN A 20 -9.83 -12.98 -25.08
N LEU A 21 -10.75 -13.43 -24.20
CA LEU A 21 -10.51 -13.61 -22.77
C LEU A 21 -10.23 -15.10 -22.49
N THR A 22 -9.00 -15.44 -22.12
CA THR A 22 -8.59 -16.81 -21.79
C THR A 22 -8.18 -16.92 -20.34
N ARG A 23 -8.70 -17.92 -19.61
CA ARG A 23 -8.31 -18.16 -18.22
C ARG A 23 -6.91 -18.76 -18.18
N ARG A 24 -6.00 -18.12 -17.43
CA ARG A 24 -4.64 -18.64 -17.21
C ARG A 24 -4.66 -19.70 -16.10
N TRP A 25 -5.18 -19.34 -14.93
CA TRP A 25 -5.26 -20.25 -13.78
C TRP A 25 -6.38 -19.85 -12.81
N THR A 26 -6.72 -20.77 -11.91
CA THR A 26 -7.59 -20.52 -10.75
C THR A 26 -6.92 -21.09 -9.50
N PHE A 27 -6.71 -20.22 -8.51
CA PHE A 27 -6.41 -20.61 -7.14
C PHE A 27 -7.70 -20.65 -6.33
N ASP A 28 -7.90 -21.71 -5.55
CA ASP A 28 -9.07 -21.88 -4.70
C ASP A 28 -8.67 -22.51 -3.36
N SER A 29 -8.85 -21.77 -2.26
CA SER A 29 -8.50 -22.23 -0.92
C SER A 29 -9.32 -23.44 -0.46
N SER A 30 -10.42 -23.77 -1.15
CA SER A 30 -11.25 -24.96 -0.88
C SER A 30 -11.01 -26.12 -1.85
N SER A 31 -10.08 -25.97 -2.81
CA SER A 31 -9.71 -27.06 -3.71
C SER A 31 -9.14 -28.24 -2.91
N SER A 32 -9.36 -29.47 -3.39
CA SER A 32 -8.76 -30.68 -2.81
C SER A 32 -7.24 -30.77 -3.02
N THR A 33 -6.62 -29.80 -3.70
CA THR A 33 -5.16 -29.68 -3.78
C THR A 33 -4.59 -29.52 -2.38
N GLU A 34 -3.64 -30.39 -2.03
CA GLU A 34 -3.05 -30.44 -0.71
C GLU A 34 -2.45 -29.07 -0.32
N GLY A 35 -2.80 -28.60 0.88
CA GLY A 35 -2.21 -27.38 1.45
C GLY A 35 -2.92 -26.06 1.15
N ASN A 36 -3.95 -25.99 0.30
CA ASN A 36 -4.64 -24.73 -0.02
C ASN A 36 -5.58 -24.21 1.09
N ASN A 37 -6.01 -25.08 2.02
CA ASN A 37 -6.93 -24.69 3.10
C ASN A 37 -6.37 -23.60 4.03
N LYS A 38 -5.05 -23.50 4.18
CA LYS A 38 -4.41 -22.47 5.03
C LYS A 38 -4.56 -21.04 4.51
N TYR A 39 -4.94 -20.87 3.24
CA TYR A 39 -5.19 -19.56 2.62
C TYR A 39 -6.60 -19.03 2.92
N ALA A 40 -7.48 -19.88 3.46
CA ALA A 40 -8.78 -19.45 3.91
C ALA A 40 -8.65 -18.47 5.09
N GLY A 41 -9.44 -17.40 5.08
CA GLY A 41 -9.44 -16.39 6.15
C GLY A 41 -8.25 -15.42 6.13
N GLN A 42 -7.36 -15.49 5.14
CA GLN A 42 -6.12 -14.71 5.11
C GLN A 42 -6.19 -13.43 4.27
N GLY A 43 -7.27 -13.23 3.51
CA GLY A 43 -7.35 -12.10 2.59
C GLY A 43 -7.82 -10.81 3.27
N ASN A 44 -7.38 -9.65 2.79
CA ASN A 44 -7.82 -8.32 3.19
C ASN A 44 -8.95 -7.81 2.29
N HIS A 45 -9.43 -6.60 2.59
CA HIS A 45 -10.30 -5.83 1.70
C HIS A 45 -9.61 -5.31 0.43
N GLN A 46 -8.32 -5.59 0.26
CA GLN A 46 -7.49 -5.17 -0.87
C GLN A 46 -6.45 -6.25 -1.16
N MET A 47 -5.62 -6.01 -2.18
CA MET A 47 -4.43 -6.80 -2.48
C MET A 47 -3.32 -5.87 -2.98
N SER A 48 -2.07 -6.27 -2.79
CA SER A 48 -0.93 -5.72 -3.49
C SER A 48 -0.43 -6.73 -4.51
N VAL A 49 0.23 -6.24 -5.55
CA VAL A 49 0.72 -7.04 -6.66
C VAL A 49 2.10 -6.51 -7.02
N GLY A 50 3.06 -7.41 -7.16
CA GLY A 50 4.45 -7.08 -7.46
C GLY A 50 5.32 -8.32 -7.40
N ASP A 51 6.48 -8.24 -8.04
CA ASP A 51 7.54 -9.25 -8.01
C ASP A 51 8.20 -9.25 -6.63
N VAL A 52 7.83 -10.22 -5.79
CA VAL A 52 8.37 -10.36 -4.42
C VAL A 52 9.45 -11.43 -4.36
N ASP A 53 9.56 -12.28 -5.36
CA ASP A 53 10.51 -13.38 -5.38
C ASP A 53 11.69 -13.21 -6.35
N GLU A 54 11.70 -12.12 -7.10
CA GLU A 54 12.68 -11.62 -8.07
C GLU A 54 12.81 -12.48 -9.34
N ASP A 55 11.73 -13.16 -9.75
CA ASP A 55 11.68 -13.97 -10.98
C ASP A 55 11.26 -13.18 -12.25
N GLY A 56 10.91 -11.90 -12.08
CA GLY A 56 10.45 -11.01 -13.15
C GLY A 56 8.95 -11.10 -13.44
N LYS A 57 8.17 -11.78 -12.60
CA LYS A 57 6.71 -11.89 -12.69
C LYS A 57 6.08 -11.43 -11.38
N ASP A 58 4.81 -11.03 -11.44
CA ASP A 58 4.12 -10.47 -10.29
C ASP A 58 3.36 -11.55 -9.50
N GLU A 59 3.57 -11.56 -8.19
CA GLU A 59 2.77 -12.32 -7.23
C GLU A 59 1.58 -11.48 -6.74
N ILE A 60 0.58 -12.14 -6.18
CA ILE A 60 -0.60 -11.48 -5.59
C ILE A 60 -0.54 -11.61 -4.07
N CYS A 61 -0.18 -10.53 -3.38
CA CYS A 61 -0.27 -10.42 -1.92
C CYS A 61 -1.70 -10.05 -1.50
N ASN A 62 -2.41 -10.99 -0.90
CA ASN A 62 -3.83 -10.86 -0.58
C ASN A 62 -4.09 -10.30 0.81
N GLY A 63 -3.08 -9.99 1.62
CA GLY A 63 -3.20 -9.86 3.07
C GLY A 63 -2.18 -10.77 3.75
N ALA A 64 -2.64 -11.59 4.69
CA ALA A 64 -1.84 -12.60 5.40
C ALA A 64 -1.42 -13.82 4.54
N SER A 65 -1.52 -13.71 3.21
CA SER A 65 -1.13 -14.75 2.25
C SER A 65 -0.79 -14.19 0.89
N ALA A 66 0.02 -14.90 0.11
CA ALA A 66 0.37 -14.58 -1.26
C ALA A 66 0.17 -15.77 -2.21
N ILE A 67 -0.20 -15.49 -3.46
CA ILE A 67 -0.37 -16.46 -4.54
C ILE A 67 0.69 -16.14 -5.59
N ASP A 68 1.36 -17.20 -6.04
CA ASP A 68 2.45 -17.17 -7.00
C ASP A 68 1.97 -16.79 -8.42
N ASP A 69 2.88 -16.34 -9.30
CA ASP A 69 2.61 -15.90 -10.68
C ASP A 69 1.82 -16.95 -11.50
N ASN A 70 2.08 -18.22 -11.21
CA ASN A 70 1.55 -19.41 -11.85
C ASN A 70 0.24 -19.91 -11.23
N GLY A 71 -0.27 -19.24 -10.19
CA GLY A 71 -1.53 -19.57 -9.51
C GLY A 71 -1.40 -20.62 -8.41
N MET A 72 -0.19 -21.06 -8.07
CA MET A 72 0.08 -21.85 -6.86
C MET A 72 0.11 -20.95 -5.62
N GLY A 73 -0.06 -21.53 -4.44
CA GLY A 73 0.07 -20.75 -3.21
C GLY A 73 1.54 -20.50 -2.88
N LEU A 74 1.94 -19.25 -2.65
CA LEU A 74 3.29 -18.87 -2.23
C LEU A 74 3.47 -19.05 -0.71
N TYR A 75 2.72 -18.30 0.10
CA TYR A 75 2.67 -18.46 1.54
C TYR A 75 1.30 -18.11 2.14
N ALA A 76 1.03 -18.63 3.34
CA ALA A 76 -0.01 -18.13 4.23
C ALA A 76 0.54 -18.15 5.65
N ASN A 77 0.57 -16.99 6.32
CA ASN A 77 1.23 -16.85 7.62
C ASN A 77 0.27 -17.04 8.81
N GLY A 78 -1.02 -17.26 8.54
CA GLY A 78 -2.03 -17.60 9.54
C GLY A 78 -2.49 -16.41 10.39
N LYS A 79 -2.05 -15.18 10.09
CA LYS A 79 -2.42 -13.98 10.85
C LYS A 79 -3.85 -13.51 10.60
N GLY A 80 -4.47 -14.01 9.53
CA GLY A 80 -5.87 -13.76 9.22
C GLY A 80 -6.09 -12.42 8.51
N HIS A 81 -7.35 -12.01 8.50
CA HIS A 81 -7.84 -10.85 7.78
C HIS A 81 -7.38 -9.52 8.39
N GLY A 82 -7.23 -8.51 7.54
CA GLY A 82 -6.91 -7.13 7.89
C GLY A 82 -7.51 -6.08 6.96
N ASP A 83 -7.42 -4.83 7.42
CA ASP A 83 -8.12 -3.68 6.82
C ASP A 83 -7.20 -2.73 6.03
N ALA A 84 -5.88 -2.86 6.19
CA ALA A 84 -4.84 -2.06 5.53
C ALA A 84 -3.58 -2.90 5.28
N LEU A 85 -2.90 -2.64 4.16
CA LEU A 85 -1.70 -3.37 3.74
C LEU A 85 -0.81 -2.45 2.89
N HIS A 86 0.48 -2.45 3.19
CA HIS A 86 1.52 -1.74 2.43
C HIS A 86 2.64 -2.71 2.09
N MET A 87 2.82 -2.96 0.79
CA MET A 87 3.90 -3.78 0.25
C MET A 87 4.85 -2.90 -0.56
N THR A 88 6.11 -2.83 -0.13
CA THR A 88 7.20 -2.09 -0.79
C THR A 88 8.52 -2.44 -0.10
N ASP A 89 9.61 -1.84 -0.53
CA ASP A 89 10.90 -1.85 0.15
C ASP A 89 10.84 -0.90 1.37
N ILE A 90 10.42 -1.43 2.52
CA ILE A 90 10.23 -0.67 3.77
C ILE A 90 11.57 -0.55 4.49
N ASP A 91 12.34 -1.64 4.52
CA ASP A 91 13.66 -1.71 5.10
C ASP A 91 14.73 -1.90 4.00
N PRO A 92 15.27 -0.82 3.41
CA PRO A 92 16.23 -0.90 2.32
C PRO A 92 17.61 -1.50 2.67
N ASP A 93 17.83 -1.89 3.93
CA ASP A 93 19.01 -2.69 4.33
C ASP A 93 18.71 -4.20 4.35
N ARG A 94 17.47 -4.60 4.07
CA ARG A 94 17.05 -6.00 3.91
C ARG A 94 16.77 -6.25 2.43
N PRO A 95 17.35 -7.31 1.83
CA PRO A 95 17.02 -7.65 0.45
C PRO A 95 15.55 -8.06 0.30
N GLY A 96 14.92 -7.60 -0.77
CA GLY A 96 13.51 -7.87 -1.08
C GLY A 96 12.57 -6.80 -0.53
N GLN A 97 11.27 -7.09 -0.60
CA GLN A 97 10.21 -6.20 -0.10
C GLN A 97 9.66 -6.70 1.23
N GLU A 98 9.02 -5.80 1.98
CA GLU A 98 8.23 -6.11 3.16
C GLU A 98 6.75 -5.79 2.98
N VAL A 99 5.93 -6.38 3.86
CA VAL A 99 4.52 -6.10 4.03
C VAL A 99 4.27 -5.57 5.44
N TRP A 100 3.85 -4.31 5.56
CA TRP A 100 3.28 -3.76 6.79
C TRP A 100 1.75 -3.90 6.75
N GLN A 101 1.19 -4.58 7.74
CA GLN A 101 -0.23 -4.94 7.76
C GLN A 101 -0.84 -4.82 9.17
N CYS A 102 -2.11 -4.44 9.24
CA CYS A 102 -2.94 -4.57 10.43
C CYS A 102 -3.86 -5.80 10.35
N PHE A 103 -4.32 -6.30 11.50
CA PHE A 103 -5.16 -7.50 11.61
C PHE A 103 -6.39 -7.25 12.50
N GLU A 104 -7.52 -7.87 12.15
CA GLU A 104 -8.81 -7.63 12.84
C GLU A 104 -9.07 -8.59 14.02
N ASP A 105 -8.69 -9.87 13.90
CA ASP A 105 -9.09 -10.90 14.86
C ASP A 105 -7.92 -11.36 15.75
N PRO A 106 -7.93 -11.03 17.07
CA PRO A 106 -6.90 -11.47 18.02
C PRO A 106 -6.70 -12.99 18.08
N LYS A 107 -7.74 -13.78 17.76
CA LYS A 107 -7.63 -15.24 17.72
C LYS A 107 -6.71 -15.73 16.60
N SER A 108 -6.60 -14.95 15.51
CA SER A 108 -5.76 -15.27 14.36
C SER A 108 -4.37 -14.65 14.49
N TYR A 109 -4.29 -13.36 14.80
CA TYR A 109 -3.00 -12.66 14.81
C TYR A 109 -2.15 -12.96 16.07
N GLY A 110 -2.78 -13.50 17.12
CA GLY A 110 -2.16 -13.78 18.41
C GLY A 110 -1.88 -12.48 19.16
N ASN A 111 -0.61 -12.18 19.42
CA ASN A 111 -0.25 -10.95 20.12
C ASN A 111 -0.15 -9.75 19.19
N TYR A 112 0.28 -9.92 17.94
CA TYR A 112 0.70 -8.82 17.07
C TYR A 112 -0.41 -8.42 16.08
N GLY A 113 -1.24 -7.44 16.41
CA GLY A 113 -2.27 -6.93 15.49
C GLY A 113 -1.75 -5.90 14.47
N LEU A 114 -0.47 -5.54 14.56
CA LEU A 114 0.31 -4.92 13.49
C LEU A 114 1.59 -5.72 13.31
N GLY A 115 1.97 -6.00 12.07
CA GLY A 115 3.14 -6.80 11.76
C GLY A 115 3.86 -6.35 10.50
N LEU A 116 5.19 -6.38 10.57
CA LEU A 116 6.07 -6.32 9.42
C LEU A 116 6.48 -7.74 9.04
N HIS A 117 6.28 -8.10 7.78
CA HIS A 117 6.53 -9.44 7.25
C HIS A 117 7.41 -9.35 6.01
N ASP A 118 8.24 -10.36 5.79
CA ASP A 118 8.95 -10.56 4.53
C ASP A 118 7.92 -10.85 3.41
N ALA A 119 7.94 -10.09 2.32
CA ALA A 119 6.91 -10.15 1.28
C ALA A 119 6.98 -11.44 0.44
N LYS A 120 8.15 -12.09 0.37
CA LYS A 120 8.35 -13.35 -0.36
C LYS A 120 7.86 -14.56 0.42
N THR A 121 8.20 -14.59 1.71
CA THR A 121 8.06 -15.79 2.55
C THR A 121 6.91 -15.69 3.56
N GLY A 122 6.39 -14.49 3.80
CA GLY A 122 5.40 -14.21 4.83
C GLY A 122 5.93 -14.33 6.26
N GLN A 123 7.24 -14.55 6.44
CA GLN A 123 7.84 -14.70 7.75
C GLN A 123 7.74 -13.39 8.52
N PRO A 124 7.26 -13.41 9.78
CA PRO A 124 7.26 -12.23 10.63
C PRO A 124 8.69 -11.73 10.87
N ILE A 125 8.91 -10.43 10.67
CA ILE A 125 10.16 -9.75 11.01
C ILE A 125 10.03 -9.19 12.43
N TRP A 126 9.00 -8.39 12.67
CA TRP A 126 8.62 -7.88 13.99
C TRP A 126 7.15 -7.42 13.99
N GLY A 127 6.58 -7.11 15.15
CA GLY A 127 5.20 -6.63 15.26
C GLY A 127 4.88 -5.94 16.58
N ILE A 128 3.71 -5.29 16.63
CA ILE A 128 3.26 -4.52 17.78
C ILE A 128 2.14 -5.25 18.51
N PRO A 129 2.30 -5.54 19.82
CA PRO A 129 1.26 -6.18 20.61
C PRO A 129 -0.03 -5.35 20.69
N THR A 130 -1.18 -5.98 20.45
CA THR A 130 -2.51 -5.36 20.56
C THR A 130 -3.53 -6.36 21.12
N THR A 131 -4.70 -5.88 21.53
CA THR A 131 -5.73 -6.70 22.22
C THR A 131 -7.10 -6.69 21.56
N GLY A 132 -7.23 -6.11 20.37
CA GLY A 132 -8.49 -6.01 19.61
C GLY A 132 -8.26 -5.76 18.13
N ASP A 133 -9.32 -5.42 17.42
CA ASP A 133 -9.25 -5.04 16.01
C ASP A 133 -8.32 -3.82 15.80
N VAL A 134 -7.36 -3.96 14.88
CA VAL A 134 -6.56 -2.86 14.36
C VAL A 134 -7.02 -2.54 12.93
N ALA A 135 -7.88 -1.53 12.81
CA ALA A 135 -8.55 -1.22 11.55
C ALA A 135 -7.73 -0.38 10.55
N ARG A 136 -6.51 0.06 10.88
CA ARG A 136 -5.68 0.91 9.99
C ARG A 136 -4.18 0.64 10.18
N ALA A 137 -3.45 0.76 9.07
CA ALA A 137 -2.00 0.75 8.99
C ALA A 137 -1.55 1.83 7.99
N MET A 138 -0.29 2.25 8.10
CA MET A 138 0.38 3.10 7.11
C MET A 138 1.89 2.88 7.17
N ALA A 139 2.53 2.91 6.00
CA ALA A 139 3.98 2.87 5.83
C ALA A 139 4.42 3.99 4.88
N ALA A 140 5.33 4.85 5.31
CA ALA A 140 5.86 5.96 4.52
C ALA A 140 7.15 6.50 5.17
N ASP A 141 8.11 6.96 4.34
CA ASP A 141 9.26 7.71 4.82
C ASP A 141 8.80 9.12 5.19
N ILE A 142 8.84 9.43 6.48
CA ILE A 142 8.39 10.72 7.02
C ILE A 142 9.42 11.32 7.99
N ASP A 143 10.45 10.57 8.35
CA ASP A 143 11.47 10.95 9.31
C ASP A 143 12.88 10.63 8.82
N PRO A 144 13.59 11.62 8.22
CA PRO A 144 14.89 11.40 7.59
C PRO A 144 16.03 11.07 8.57
N ARG A 145 15.74 10.96 9.87
CA ARG A 145 16.69 10.48 10.89
C ARG A 145 16.79 8.95 10.89
N HIS A 146 15.90 8.28 10.19
CA HIS A 146 15.82 6.82 10.11
C HIS A 146 15.75 6.41 8.64
N LYS A 147 16.63 5.49 8.25
CA LYS A 147 16.64 4.95 6.89
C LYS A 147 15.44 4.00 6.70
N GLY A 148 14.78 4.10 5.55
CA GLY A 148 13.60 3.31 5.19
C GLY A 148 12.28 4.01 5.48
N LEU A 149 11.19 3.26 5.45
CA LEU A 149 9.84 3.78 5.74
C LEU A 149 9.54 3.63 7.23
N GLU A 150 9.01 4.68 7.84
CA GLU A 150 8.29 4.55 9.10
C GLU A 150 6.98 3.80 8.89
N VAL A 151 6.53 3.13 9.95
CA VAL A 151 5.27 2.39 9.97
C VAL A 151 4.48 2.66 11.25
N TRP A 152 3.15 2.73 11.12
CA TRP A 152 2.23 2.92 12.23
C TRP A 152 0.83 2.36 11.90
N GLY A 153 -0.09 2.41 12.86
CA GLY A 153 -1.48 2.01 12.65
C GLY A 153 -2.47 2.70 13.59
N SER A 154 -3.72 2.24 13.62
CA SER A 154 -4.72 2.79 14.56
C SER A 154 -4.40 2.49 16.03
N SER A 155 -3.49 1.55 16.28
CA SER A 155 -2.94 1.16 17.58
C SER A 155 -1.42 1.37 17.63
N GLY A 156 -0.85 1.47 18.83
CA GLY A 156 0.59 1.68 19.02
C GLY A 156 1.06 3.11 18.77
N GLY A 157 2.39 3.27 18.64
CA GLY A 157 3.06 4.52 18.29
C GLY A 157 3.47 4.61 16.81
N LEU A 158 4.51 5.40 16.55
CA LEU A 158 5.23 5.47 15.27
C LEU A 158 6.55 4.74 15.41
N TYR A 159 6.87 3.88 14.45
CA TYR A 159 8.05 3.01 14.48
C TYR A 159 8.86 3.19 13.21
N ASN A 160 10.19 3.10 13.31
CA ASN A 160 11.02 2.97 12.11
C ASN A 160 10.95 1.54 11.53
N ALA A 161 11.56 1.33 10.36
CA ALA A 161 11.58 0.04 9.67
C ALA A 161 12.14 -1.14 10.51
N LYS A 162 12.95 -0.84 11.54
CA LYS A 162 13.57 -1.82 12.44
C LYS A 162 12.71 -2.16 13.68
N GLY A 163 11.53 -1.56 13.81
CA GLY A 163 10.62 -1.79 14.94
C GLY A 163 10.95 -0.99 16.20
N LEU A 164 11.87 -0.03 16.13
CA LEU A 164 12.10 0.92 17.22
C LEU A 164 10.98 1.96 17.22
N GLN A 165 10.32 2.14 18.36
CA GLN A 165 9.36 3.22 18.53
C GLN A 165 10.09 4.57 18.59
N ILE A 166 9.81 5.44 17.62
CA ILE A 166 10.45 6.76 17.50
C ILE A 166 9.55 7.89 18.04
N SER A 167 8.24 7.65 18.13
CA SER A 167 7.28 8.59 18.72
C SER A 167 6.06 7.87 19.30
N ALA A 168 5.46 8.45 20.33
CA ALA A 168 4.13 8.05 20.83
C ALA A 168 3.00 8.68 20.00
N ASN A 169 3.23 9.85 19.42
CA ASN A 169 2.34 10.47 18.45
C ASN A 169 2.49 9.77 17.11
N ARG A 170 1.40 9.69 16.36
CA ARG A 170 1.36 9.16 15.01
C ARG A 170 0.57 10.10 14.09
N PRO A 171 0.96 10.21 12.82
CA PRO A 171 0.20 10.99 11.85
C PRO A 171 -1.03 10.20 11.35
N SER A 172 -1.77 10.76 10.39
CA SER A 172 -2.95 10.08 9.83
C SER A 172 -2.58 8.75 9.17
N PHE A 173 -3.54 7.82 9.07
CA PHE A 173 -3.31 6.44 8.60
C PHE A 173 -4.31 6.09 7.49
N ASN A 174 -4.24 6.83 6.40
CA ASN A 174 -5.11 6.66 5.24
C ASN A 174 -4.25 6.51 3.97
N PHE A 175 -3.79 7.62 3.39
CA PHE A 175 -2.93 7.59 2.20
C PHE A 175 -1.61 8.31 2.46
N GLY A 176 -0.51 7.75 1.97
CA GLY A 176 0.70 8.51 1.67
C GLY A 176 0.59 9.12 0.27
N ILE A 177 1.13 10.32 0.08
CA ILE A 177 1.20 11.00 -1.20
C ILE A 177 2.51 11.79 -1.30
N TRP A 178 3.26 11.66 -2.39
CA TRP A 178 4.39 12.55 -2.66
C TRP A 178 3.91 13.84 -3.30
N TRP A 179 3.96 14.94 -2.56
CA TRP A 179 3.34 16.20 -2.97
C TRP A 179 4.30 17.37 -3.02
N ASP A 180 5.21 17.50 -2.06
CA ASP A 180 6.13 18.63 -1.99
C ASP A 180 7.45 18.41 -2.77
N GLY A 181 8.51 19.12 -2.38
CA GLY A 181 9.76 19.15 -3.10
C GLY A 181 10.78 18.12 -2.63
N ASP A 182 10.64 17.59 -1.42
CA ASP A 182 11.55 16.59 -0.86
C ASP A 182 11.06 15.16 -1.14
N LEU A 183 11.80 14.17 -0.65
CA LEU A 183 11.54 12.75 -0.89
C LEU A 183 10.77 12.09 0.27
N SER A 184 10.54 12.80 1.37
CA SER A 184 9.60 12.34 2.39
C SER A 184 8.19 12.38 1.81
N ARG A 185 7.32 11.52 2.34
CA ARG A 185 5.96 11.35 1.84
C ARG A 185 4.98 12.09 2.74
N GLU A 186 4.09 12.88 2.13
CA GLU A 186 3.02 13.57 2.84
C GLU A 186 1.82 12.64 3.09
N LEU A 187 0.91 13.07 3.95
CA LEU A 187 -0.20 12.26 4.42
C LEU A 187 -1.56 12.85 4.05
N LEU A 188 -2.31 12.12 3.25
CA LEU A 188 -3.64 12.48 2.78
C LEU A 188 -4.72 11.76 3.61
N ASP A 189 -5.62 12.51 4.24
CA ASP A 189 -6.81 11.96 4.90
C ASP A 189 -8.06 12.79 4.59
N GLY A 190 -8.98 12.23 3.81
CA GLY A 190 -10.13 12.98 3.32
C GLY A 190 -9.69 14.04 2.31
N THR A 191 -10.00 15.29 2.62
CA THR A 191 -9.76 16.45 1.73
C THR A 191 -8.68 17.37 2.29
N VAL A 192 -7.77 16.83 3.10
CA VAL A 192 -6.65 17.55 3.68
C VAL A 192 -5.35 16.75 3.53
N LEU A 193 -4.27 17.49 3.36
CA LEU A 193 -2.92 16.99 3.21
C LEU A 193 -2.05 17.58 4.31
N ASP A 194 -1.41 16.72 5.09
CA ASP A 194 -0.52 17.10 6.17
C ASP A 194 0.91 16.58 5.89
N LYS A 195 1.93 17.29 6.36
CA LYS A 195 3.32 16.81 6.41
C LYS A 195 3.68 16.50 7.86
N TRP A 196 4.41 15.42 8.10
CA TRP A 196 4.94 15.12 9.43
C TRP A 196 6.15 16.01 9.74
N ASP A 197 6.08 16.74 10.86
CA ASP A 197 7.22 17.44 11.43
C ASP A 197 7.92 16.50 12.41
N TYR A 198 8.93 15.78 11.93
CA TYR A 198 9.71 14.82 12.71
C TYR A 198 10.44 15.46 13.91
N THR A 199 10.71 16.77 13.87
CA THR A 199 11.35 17.48 14.99
C THR A 199 10.38 17.73 16.14
N LYS A 200 9.10 17.92 15.82
CA LYS A 200 8.03 18.16 16.81
C LYS A 200 7.19 16.92 17.12
N ASN A 201 7.38 15.83 16.39
CA ASN A 201 6.53 14.65 16.43
C ASN A 201 5.04 15.01 16.27
N ALA A 202 4.73 15.81 15.25
CA ALA A 202 3.37 16.28 14.97
C ALA A 202 3.13 16.54 13.48
N SER A 203 1.90 16.34 13.00
CA SER A 203 1.50 16.69 11.64
C SER A 203 1.19 18.19 11.52
N THR A 204 1.66 18.80 10.43
CA THR A 204 1.36 20.19 10.05
C THR A 204 0.59 20.21 8.74
N ARG A 205 -0.49 21.02 8.69
CA ARG A 205 -1.32 21.18 7.48
C ARG A 205 -0.51 21.80 6.33
N LEU A 206 -0.42 21.07 5.22
CA LEU A 206 0.17 21.57 3.97
C LEU A 206 -0.90 22.10 3.02
N VAL A 207 -1.96 21.33 2.78
CA VAL A 207 -3.06 21.73 1.88
C VAL A 207 -4.42 21.38 2.47
N THR A 208 -5.34 22.35 2.42
CA THR A 208 -6.75 22.15 2.73
C THR A 208 -7.55 22.17 1.42
N PHE A 209 -7.68 21.03 0.74
CA PHE A 209 -8.24 20.98 -0.63
C PHE A 209 -9.67 21.49 -0.74
N TYR A 210 -10.52 21.22 0.26
CA TYR A 210 -11.91 21.70 0.28
C TYR A 210 -12.05 23.23 0.40
N GLN A 211 -10.97 23.94 0.70
CA GLN A 211 -10.91 25.40 0.65
C GLN A 211 -10.44 25.93 -0.72
N ARG A 212 -9.91 25.05 -1.58
CA ARG A 212 -9.43 25.39 -2.94
C ARG A 212 -10.52 25.18 -3.99
N ALA A 213 -11.41 24.22 -3.78
CA ALA A 213 -12.61 24.02 -4.58
C ALA A 213 -13.71 23.36 -3.74
N SER A 214 -14.97 23.49 -4.17
CA SER A 214 -16.10 22.78 -3.55
C SER A 214 -16.05 21.30 -3.91
N ILE A 215 -15.31 20.53 -3.10
CA ILE A 215 -15.07 19.11 -3.28
C ILE A 215 -15.52 18.29 -2.07
N SER A 216 -15.62 16.98 -2.26
CA SER A 216 -15.84 16.03 -1.18
C SER A 216 -15.06 14.73 -1.41
N GLY A 217 -14.71 14.06 -0.32
CA GLY A 217 -14.18 12.69 -0.36
C GLY A 217 -15.28 11.65 -0.63
N ASN A 218 -14.84 10.39 -0.69
CA ASN A 218 -15.65 9.21 -0.94
C ASN A 218 -15.64 8.26 0.25
N ASN A 219 -16.56 7.28 0.22
CA ASN A 219 -16.54 6.08 1.06
C ASN A 219 -16.63 6.34 2.59
N GLY A 220 -17.35 7.39 2.99
CA GLY A 220 -17.67 7.64 4.41
C GLY A 220 -16.44 7.80 5.28
N SER A 221 -16.29 6.95 6.31
CA SER A 221 -15.17 7.00 7.26
C SER A 221 -13.82 6.57 6.66
N LYS A 222 -13.81 5.92 5.48
CA LYS A 222 -12.58 5.63 4.74
C LYS A 222 -12.00 6.90 4.10
N LYS A 223 -12.82 7.94 3.89
CA LYS A 223 -12.40 9.29 3.48
C LYS A 223 -11.47 9.28 2.25
N ASN A 224 -11.78 8.46 1.25
CA ASN A 224 -10.87 8.32 0.11
C ASN A 224 -10.98 9.52 -0.85
N ALA A 225 -9.89 9.84 -1.54
CA ALA A 225 -9.97 10.58 -2.79
C ALA A 225 -10.66 9.74 -3.87
N GLY A 226 -10.92 10.33 -5.04
CA GLY A 226 -11.32 9.58 -6.24
C GLY A 226 -10.16 8.76 -6.81
N LEU A 227 -8.97 9.37 -6.87
CA LEU A 227 -7.72 8.74 -7.28
C LEU A 227 -6.54 9.54 -6.73
N VAL A 228 -5.48 8.85 -6.33
CA VAL A 228 -4.15 9.42 -6.07
C VAL A 228 -3.16 8.73 -7.00
N ALA A 229 -2.49 9.47 -7.87
CA ALA A 229 -1.51 8.92 -8.82
C ALA A 229 -0.65 10.03 -9.43
N ASP A 230 0.59 9.73 -9.80
CA ASP A 230 1.33 10.50 -10.83
C ASP A 230 0.59 10.34 -12.16
N LEU A 231 -0.11 11.38 -12.60
CA LEU A 231 -0.92 11.37 -13.83
C LEU A 231 -0.34 12.30 -14.89
N LEU A 232 0.35 13.35 -14.47
CA LEU A 232 0.93 14.36 -15.33
C LEU A 232 2.14 15.04 -14.67
N GLY A 233 2.91 15.76 -15.48
CA GLY A 233 4.02 16.55 -14.95
C GLY A 233 5.26 15.70 -14.64
N ASP A 234 5.76 15.80 -13.42
CA ASP A 234 6.90 15.03 -12.93
C ASP A 234 6.45 13.92 -11.98
N TRP A 235 7.36 13.41 -11.15
CA TRP A 235 7.16 12.19 -10.35
C TRP A 235 6.15 12.31 -9.20
N ARG A 236 5.67 13.51 -8.89
CA ARG A 236 4.77 13.73 -7.75
C ARG A 236 3.34 13.40 -8.12
N GLU A 237 2.58 13.07 -7.10
CA GLU A 237 1.27 12.48 -7.27
C GLU A 237 0.19 13.57 -7.31
N GLU A 238 -0.68 13.51 -8.31
CA GLU A 238 -1.93 14.25 -8.33
C GLU A 238 -2.98 13.58 -7.43
N VAL A 239 -3.97 14.39 -7.03
CA VAL A 239 -5.19 13.89 -6.37
C VAL A 239 -6.44 14.36 -7.11
N ILE A 240 -7.35 13.42 -7.37
CA ILE A 240 -8.67 13.69 -7.97
C ILE A 240 -9.73 13.59 -6.88
N TYR A 241 -10.59 14.60 -6.79
CA TYR A 241 -11.81 14.56 -6.00
C TYR A 241 -13.05 14.76 -6.86
N ARG A 242 -14.21 14.33 -6.38
CA ARG A 242 -15.50 14.78 -6.92
C ARG A 242 -15.84 16.17 -6.39
N SER A 243 -16.51 16.98 -7.19
CA SER A 243 -17.17 18.18 -6.67
C SER A 243 -18.26 17.79 -5.65
N SER A 244 -18.56 18.67 -4.71
CA SER A 244 -19.53 18.38 -3.63
C SER A 244 -20.92 18.00 -4.16
N ASP A 245 -21.30 18.51 -5.32
CA ASP A 245 -22.55 18.25 -6.04
C ASP A 245 -22.47 17.06 -7.03
N ASN A 246 -21.33 16.37 -7.11
CA ASN A 246 -21.05 15.26 -8.04
C ASN A 246 -21.08 15.60 -9.53
N SER A 247 -21.05 16.89 -9.92
CA SER A 247 -21.14 17.28 -11.33
C SER A 247 -19.80 17.21 -12.08
N LYS A 248 -18.66 17.23 -11.37
CA LYS A 248 -17.31 17.30 -11.95
C LYS A 248 -16.31 16.49 -11.14
N LEU A 249 -15.22 16.12 -11.80
CA LEU A 249 -13.98 15.71 -11.15
C LEU A 249 -13.02 16.90 -11.12
N ILE A 250 -12.31 17.08 -10.01
CA ILE A 250 -11.34 18.16 -9.79
C ILE A 250 -9.99 17.53 -9.51
N LEU A 251 -9.05 17.74 -10.43
CA LEU A 251 -7.66 17.32 -10.35
C LEU A 251 -6.85 18.42 -9.67
N PHE A 252 -6.07 18.06 -8.66
CA PHE A 252 -5.05 18.92 -8.06
C PHE A 252 -3.67 18.33 -8.35
N THR A 253 -2.78 19.20 -8.82
CA THR A 253 -1.34 18.94 -8.99
C THR A 253 -0.54 19.93 -8.14
N THR A 254 0.67 19.55 -7.77
CA THR A 254 1.57 20.39 -6.98
C THR A 254 2.21 21.48 -7.85
N VAL A 255 2.51 22.62 -7.22
CA VAL A 255 3.29 23.72 -7.82
C VAL A 255 4.55 24.03 -7.01
N ILE A 256 4.82 23.23 -5.98
CA ILE A 256 6.02 23.36 -5.16
C ILE A 256 7.21 22.92 -6.03
N PRO A 257 8.31 23.66 -6.12
CA PRO A 257 9.47 23.20 -6.90
C PRO A 257 10.17 22.00 -6.23
N THR A 258 10.73 21.11 -7.03
CA THR A 258 11.64 20.05 -6.58
C THR A 258 12.96 20.12 -7.35
N SER A 259 14.06 19.73 -6.71
CA SER A 259 15.35 19.52 -7.38
C SER A 259 15.56 18.07 -7.83
N THR A 260 14.65 17.18 -7.45
CA THR A 260 14.69 15.75 -7.74
C THR A 260 14.03 15.47 -9.08
N ARG A 261 14.72 14.70 -9.92
CA ARG A 261 14.16 14.17 -11.16
C ARG A 261 14.16 12.65 -11.13
N MET A 262 12.99 12.06 -11.32
CA MET A 262 12.78 10.62 -11.41
C MET A 262 11.95 10.30 -12.65
N TYR A 263 11.91 9.03 -13.04
CA TYR A 263 10.91 8.58 -14.00
C TYR A 263 9.52 8.77 -13.41
N THR A 264 8.51 8.96 -14.26
CA THR A 264 7.12 8.90 -13.81
C THR A 264 6.89 7.60 -13.06
N LEU A 265 6.20 7.67 -11.92
CA LEU A 265 5.86 6.51 -11.11
C LEU A 265 4.96 5.54 -11.88
N MET A 266 4.23 6.02 -12.90
CA MET A 266 3.45 5.16 -13.79
C MET A 266 4.28 4.25 -14.68
N HIS A 267 5.61 4.41 -14.71
CA HIS A 267 6.54 3.47 -15.34
C HIS A 267 7.17 2.48 -14.35
N ASP A 268 6.96 2.64 -13.04
CA ASP A 268 7.26 1.58 -12.07
C ASP A 268 6.15 0.52 -12.14
N PRO A 269 6.49 -0.77 -12.35
CA PRO A 269 5.49 -1.82 -12.57
C PRO A 269 4.53 -1.98 -11.38
N GLN A 270 5.07 -1.98 -10.16
CA GLN A 270 4.26 -2.18 -8.95
C GLN A 270 3.39 -0.96 -8.63
N TYR A 271 3.92 0.25 -8.75
CA TYR A 271 3.14 1.48 -8.59
C TYR A 271 2.01 1.57 -9.62
N ARG A 272 2.32 1.31 -10.90
CA ARG A 272 1.34 1.36 -11.99
C ARG A 272 0.20 0.36 -11.79
N VAL A 273 0.52 -0.85 -11.34
CA VAL A 273 -0.48 -1.87 -10.98
C VAL A 273 -1.24 -1.45 -9.73
N SER A 274 -0.59 -0.79 -8.77
CA SER A 274 -1.25 -0.24 -7.59
C SER A 274 -2.29 0.82 -7.89
N VAL A 275 -2.01 1.72 -8.83
CA VAL A 275 -3.02 2.66 -9.34
C VAL A 275 -4.20 1.91 -9.98
N ALA A 276 -3.96 0.77 -10.64
CA ALA A 276 -5.01 -0.03 -11.27
C ALA A 276 -5.92 -0.75 -10.26
N TRP A 277 -5.40 -1.18 -9.10
CA TRP A 277 -6.21 -1.82 -8.05
C TRP A 277 -6.69 -0.85 -6.97
N GLN A 278 -6.26 0.43 -6.97
CA GLN A 278 -6.58 1.41 -5.93
C GLN A 278 -8.09 1.54 -5.64
N ASN A 279 -8.95 1.33 -6.63
CA ASN A 279 -10.41 1.38 -6.47
C ASN A 279 -11.03 0.12 -5.82
N SER A 280 -10.24 -0.92 -5.56
CA SER A 280 -10.72 -2.22 -5.12
C SER A 280 -11.06 -2.19 -3.62
N ALA A 281 -12.36 -2.31 -3.31
CA ALA A 281 -12.91 -2.41 -1.95
C ALA A 281 -12.40 -1.32 -0.99
N TYR A 282 -11.46 -1.60 -0.07
CA TYR A 282 -10.89 -0.55 0.79
C TYR A 282 -9.60 0.00 0.18
N ASN A 283 -9.73 1.11 -0.54
CA ASN A 283 -8.64 1.77 -1.26
C ASN A 283 -7.39 1.93 -0.37
N GLN A 284 -6.21 1.54 -0.87
CA GLN A 284 -4.91 1.79 -0.24
C GLN A 284 -4.03 2.65 -1.15
N PRO A 285 -3.06 3.40 -0.58
CA PRO A 285 -2.12 4.20 -1.37
C PRO A 285 -1.21 3.31 -2.22
N PRO A 286 -0.82 3.79 -3.43
CA PRO A 286 0.12 3.07 -4.26
C PRO A 286 1.54 3.13 -3.68
N HIS A 287 2.32 2.09 -3.92
CA HIS A 287 3.73 2.02 -3.58
C HIS A 287 4.53 1.54 -4.80
N PRO A 288 5.74 2.08 -5.05
CA PRO A 288 6.65 1.52 -6.03
C PRO A 288 7.29 0.22 -5.52
N GLY A 289 7.89 -0.53 -6.43
CA GLY A 289 8.63 -1.76 -6.12
C GLY A 289 10.04 -1.53 -5.56
N PHE A 290 10.43 -0.27 -5.33
CA PHE A 290 11.74 0.13 -4.81
C PHE A 290 11.58 1.16 -3.69
N TYR A 291 12.60 1.31 -2.82
CA TYR A 291 12.58 2.33 -1.78
C TYR A 291 12.65 3.74 -2.38
N LEU A 292 11.57 4.50 -2.21
CA LEU A 292 11.49 5.92 -2.58
C LEU A 292 11.32 6.76 -1.30
N GLY A 293 12.43 7.40 -0.90
CA GLY A 293 12.55 8.12 0.34
C GLY A 293 13.81 8.97 0.41
N THR A 294 14.01 9.68 1.52
CA THR A 294 14.95 10.80 1.69
C THR A 294 16.40 10.42 1.45
N ASP A 295 16.80 9.19 1.77
CA ASP A 295 18.16 8.68 1.56
C ASP A 295 18.25 7.58 0.49
N MET A 296 17.26 7.52 -0.41
CA MET A 296 17.23 6.55 -1.50
C MET A 296 18.48 6.65 -2.39
N SER A 297 18.91 5.50 -2.89
CA SER A 297 19.84 5.46 -4.02
C SER A 297 19.14 5.93 -5.31
N LYS A 298 19.90 6.15 -6.38
CA LYS A 298 19.31 6.52 -7.67
C LYS A 298 18.28 5.43 -8.09
N PRO A 299 17.02 5.79 -8.37
CA PRO A 299 16.01 4.79 -8.70
C PRO A 299 16.35 4.05 -9.99
N PRO A 300 15.93 2.77 -10.11
CA PRO A 300 16.23 1.96 -11.27
C PRO A 300 15.62 2.56 -12.53
N GLN A 301 16.27 2.33 -13.67
CA GLN A 301 15.65 2.63 -14.96
C GLN A 301 14.57 1.56 -15.22
N PRO A 302 13.31 1.96 -15.52
CA PRO A 302 12.26 1.01 -15.84
C PRO A 302 12.63 0.12 -17.04
N ASN A 303 12.52 -1.20 -16.86
CA ASN A 303 12.71 -2.18 -17.93
C ASN A 303 11.37 -2.43 -18.64
N ILE A 304 11.00 -1.49 -19.51
CA ILE A 304 9.69 -1.49 -20.18
C ILE A 304 9.84 -1.23 -21.68
N TYR A 305 8.80 -1.61 -22.43
CA TYR A 305 8.59 -1.21 -23.82
C TYR A 305 7.19 -0.61 -23.97
N LEU A 306 6.99 0.25 -24.97
CA LEU A 306 5.69 0.83 -25.27
C LEU A 306 4.84 -0.16 -26.08
N VAL A 307 3.58 -0.33 -25.67
CA VAL A 307 2.58 -1.19 -26.31
C VAL A 307 1.62 -0.40 -27.19
#